data_AF-A0A0M4TUD9-F1
#
_entry.id   AF-A0A0M4TUD9-F1
#
_cell.length_a   1.000
_cell.length_b   1.000
_cell.length_c   1.000
_cell.angle_alpha   90.00
_cell.angle_beta   90.00
_cell.angle_gamma   90.00
#
_symmetry.space_group_name_H-M   'P 1'
#
loop_
_entity.id
_entity.type
_entity.pdbx_description
1 polymer ?
#
loop_
_entity_poly.entity_id
_entity_poly.type
_entity_poly.pdbx_seq_one_letter_code
_entity_poly.pdbx_strand_id
1 'polypeptide(L)'
;MFQWSKKVVKSVTFNPEVADESLLSLVESHLEPQPDKTFSDLCKEALWQFLCVPESVKPGSKPIAAESVEQKIDELQRQVADLEERFFAKESNRLEAMERHIVQLTQQMAHLAILVTERPQIIHHQPPTSPAPAPVVSTVPAKEMVNTTYAATPPEDVDPVISRLSQFLDDF
;
A
#
# COMPACT_ATOMS: atom_id res chain seq x y z
N MET A 1 5.07 32.32 37.67
CA MET A 1 6.41 32.63 38.19
C MET A 1 7.15 31.33 38.42
N PHE A 2 8.13 31.02 37.58
CA PHE A 2 9.00 29.86 37.84
C PHE A 2 9.93 30.22 38.99
N GLN A 3 9.70 29.62 40.15
CA GLN A 3 10.69 29.65 41.21
C GLN A 3 11.84 28.77 40.75
N TRP A 4 12.96 29.36 40.36
CA TRP A 4 14.21 28.62 40.22
C TRP A 4 14.54 28.03 41.60
N SER A 5 14.20 26.76 41.76
CA SER A 5 14.55 25.97 42.93
C SER A 5 16.03 26.16 43.24
N LYS A 6 16.32 26.32 44.54
CA LYS A 6 17.66 26.52 45.12
C LYS A 6 18.75 25.82 44.32
N LYS A 7 19.82 26.54 44.00
CA LYS A 7 21.00 26.08 43.25
C LYS A 7 21.64 24.87 43.97
N VAL A 8 21.12 23.66 43.71
CA VAL A 8 21.69 22.42 44.24
C VAL A 8 22.92 22.13 43.40
N VAL A 9 24.10 22.32 43.99
CA VAL A 9 25.36 21.92 43.37
C VAL A 9 25.44 20.40 43.45
N LYS A 10 24.99 19.72 42.38
CA LYS A 10 25.22 18.29 42.20
C LYS A 10 26.60 18.14 41.58
N SER A 11 27.54 17.57 42.33
CA SER A 11 28.85 17.18 41.79
C SER A 11 28.72 15.85 41.05
N VAL A 12 29.33 15.76 39.88
CA VAL A 12 29.52 14.52 39.14
C VAL A 12 30.97 14.09 39.35
N THR A 13 31.18 12.86 39.79
CA THR A 13 32.51 12.27 39.98
C THR A 13 32.73 11.19 38.93
N PHE A 14 33.86 11.26 38.23
CA PHE A 14 34.30 10.20 37.32
C PHE A 14 35.03 9.14 38.13
N ASN A 15 34.72 7.88 37.87
CA ASN A 15 35.45 6.76 38.45
C ASN A 15 36.61 6.39 37.51
N PRO A 16 37.70 5.78 38.01
CA PRO A 16 38.81 5.32 37.18
C PRO A 16 38.45 4.03 36.42
N GLU A 17 37.28 3.99 35.80
CA GLU A 17 36.83 2.92 34.91
C GLU A 17 37.21 3.25 33.46
N VAL A 18 37.44 2.22 32.66
CA VAL A 18 37.90 2.37 31.25
C VAL A 18 36.95 3.26 30.43
N ALA A 19 35.65 3.21 30.70
CA ALA A 19 34.65 4.03 30.02
C ALA A 19 34.76 5.52 30.39
N ASP A 20 34.96 5.82 31.67
CA ASP A 20 35.09 7.18 32.19
C ASP A 20 36.42 7.81 31.75
N GLU A 21 37.52 7.05 31.76
CA GLU A 21 38.83 7.48 31.24
C GLU A 21 38.79 7.77 29.73
N SER A 22 38.09 6.92 28.97
CA SER A 22 37.88 7.16 27.53
C SER A 22 37.05 8.41 27.27
N LEU A 23 36.09 8.73 28.14
CA LEU A 23 35.29 9.95 28.03
C LEU A 23 36.13 11.17 28.39
N LEU A 24 36.88 11.11 29.50
CA LEU A 24 37.74 12.20 29.96
C LEU A 24 38.82 12.54 28.93
N SER A 25 39.50 11.54 28.36
CA SER A 25 40.49 11.75 27.30
C SER A 25 39.89 12.38 26.05
N LEU A 26 38.66 11.98 25.67
CA LEU A 26 37.96 12.59 24.55
C LEU A 26 37.61 14.06 24.84
N VAL A 27 37.09 14.35 26.03
CA VAL A 27 36.77 15.71 26.46
C VAL A 27 38.03 16.59 26.49
N GLU A 28 39.12 16.07 27.04
CA GLU A 28 40.40 16.77 27.11
C GLU A 28 40.94 17.09 25.70
N SER A 29 40.91 16.12 24.78
CA SER A 29 41.30 16.34 23.38
C SER A 29 40.48 17.41 22.66
N HIS A 30 39.21 17.58 23.07
CA HIS A 30 38.30 18.57 22.48
C HIS A 30 38.45 19.96 23.12
N LEU A 31 38.92 20.01 24.36
CA LEU A 31 39.21 21.23 25.11
C LEU A 31 40.62 21.77 24.86
N GLU A 32 41.59 20.92 24.55
CA GLU A 32 42.96 21.29 24.19
C GLU A 32 43.04 22.42 23.14
N PRO A 33 42.25 22.41 22.03
CA PRO A 33 42.26 23.51 21.07
C PRO A 33 41.50 24.76 21.52
N GLN A 34 40.69 24.71 22.59
CA GLN A 34 39.80 25.80 23.04
C GLN A 34 39.88 26.01 24.56
N PRO A 35 40.94 26.68 25.04
CA PRO A 35 41.22 26.84 26.48
C PRO A 35 40.22 27.76 27.22
N ASP A 36 39.41 28.51 26.48
CA ASP A 36 38.34 29.37 27.00
C ASP A 36 37.04 28.62 27.27
N LYS A 37 36.89 27.39 26.76
CA LYS A 37 35.70 26.57 26.96
C LYS A 37 35.88 25.63 28.14
N THR A 38 34.81 25.41 28.89
CA THR A 38 34.76 24.40 29.96
C THR A 38 33.95 23.19 29.52
N PHE A 39 34.14 22.04 30.19
CA PHE A 39 33.27 20.87 30.00
C PHE A 39 31.78 21.23 30.14
N SER A 40 31.43 22.14 31.05
CA SER A 40 30.06 22.62 31.21
C SER A 40 29.53 23.29 29.94
N ASP A 41 30.37 24.02 29.21
CA ASP A 41 29.98 24.70 27.98
C ASP A 41 29.80 23.70 26.83
N LEU A 42 30.64 22.66 26.76
CA LEU A 42 30.43 21.52 25.84
C LEU A 42 29.10 20.81 26.12
N CYS A 43 28.78 20.56 27.39
CA CYS A 43 27.50 19.95 27.76
C CYS A 43 26.32 20.84 27.41
N LYS A 44 26.43 22.17 27.59
CA LYS A 44 25.38 23.12 27.19
C LYS A 44 25.20 23.11 25.67
N GLU A 45 26.28 23.14 24.91
CA GLU A 45 26.24 23.10 23.45
C GLU A 45 25.62 21.79 22.95
N ALA A 46 26.05 20.64 23.49
CA ALA A 46 25.46 19.35 23.15
C ALA A 46 23.97 19.28 23.49
N LEU A 47 23.57 19.83 24.64
CA LEU A 47 22.17 19.89 25.05
C LEU A 47 21.35 20.82 24.14
N TRP A 48 21.91 21.96 23.73
CA TRP A 48 21.29 22.87 22.77
C TRP A 48 21.12 22.22 21.41
N GLN A 49 22.13 21.50 20.92
CA GLN A 49 22.04 20.72 19.68
C GLN A 49 20.97 19.63 19.77
N PHE A 50 20.86 18.95 20.91
CA PHE A 50 19.90 17.87 21.09
C PHE A 50 18.45 18.37 21.24
N LEU A 51 18.23 19.50 21.91
CA LEU A 51 16.89 20.00 22.24
C LEU A 51 16.36 21.04 21.24
N CYS A 52 17.23 21.82 20.61
CA CYS A 52 16.84 22.96 19.78
C CYS A 52 17.00 22.72 18.27
N VAL A 53 17.72 21.68 17.86
CA VAL A 53 17.90 21.35 16.44
C VAL A 53 17.00 20.15 16.11
N PRO A 54 15.93 20.31 15.31
CA PRO A 54 15.25 19.15 14.75
C PRO A 54 16.28 18.32 13.98
N GLU A 55 16.21 16.99 14.12
CA GLU A 55 17.21 16.02 13.65
C GLU A 55 17.70 16.23 12.20
N SER A 56 16.91 16.94 11.39
CA SER A 56 17.20 17.34 10.01
C SER A 56 18.30 18.39 9.81
N VAL A 57 18.77 19.12 10.84
CA VAL A 57 19.71 20.27 10.66
C VAL A 57 20.95 20.17 11.56
N LYS A 58 21.30 18.99 12.09
CA LYS A 58 22.46 18.82 12.98
C LYS A 58 23.78 19.16 12.26
N PRO A 59 24.44 20.31 12.53
CA PRO A 59 25.71 20.67 11.91
C PRO A 59 26.82 20.20 12.86
N GLY A 60 27.17 18.92 12.77
CA GLY A 60 28.13 18.31 13.71
C GLY A 60 28.90 17.10 13.18
N SER A 61 28.68 16.67 11.94
CA SER A 61 29.57 15.76 11.24
C SER A 61 30.41 16.56 10.25
N LYS A 62 31.67 16.80 10.61
CA LYS A 62 32.85 17.04 9.75
C LYS A 62 32.56 17.36 8.26
N PRO A 63 33.03 18.49 7.70
CA PRO A 63 32.69 18.97 6.35
C PRO A 63 33.35 18.18 5.19
N ILE A 64 33.54 16.87 5.36
CA ILE A 64 33.89 15.93 4.29
C ILE A 64 32.63 15.15 3.85
N ALA A 65 31.59 15.11 4.68
CA ALA A 65 30.34 14.39 4.39
C ALA A 65 29.20 15.29 3.89
N ALA A 66 29.25 16.61 4.06
CA ALA A 66 28.17 17.50 3.61
C ALA A 66 28.03 17.49 2.08
N GLU A 67 29.13 17.62 1.33
CA GLU A 67 29.12 17.46 -0.13
C GLU A 67 28.64 16.06 -0.55
N SER A 68 28.99 15.02 0.20
CA SER A 68 28.56 13.65 -0.09
C SER A 68 27.06 13.45 0.17
N VAL A 69 26.50 14.09 1.19
CA VAL A 69 25.06 14.03 1.51
C VAL A 69 24.27 14.84 0.50
N GLU A 70 24.74 16.03 0.12
CA GLU A 70 24.08 16.88 -0.87
C GLU A 70 24.09 16.24 -2.26
N GLN A 71 25.23 15.67 -2.68
CA GLN A 71 25.29 14.82 -3.89
C GLN A 71 24.36 13.62 -3.83
N LYS A 72 24.17 13.03 -2.63
CA LYS A 72 23.27 11.89 -2.46
C LYS A 72 21.81 12.29 -2.47
N ILE A 73 21.49 13.50 -2.02
CA ILE A 73 20.17 14.12 -2.15
C ILE A 73 19.89 14.41 -3.63
N ASP A 74 20.84 14.99 -4.36
CA ASP A 74 20.69 15.25 -5.80
C ASP A 74 20.52 13.96 -6.61
N GLU A 75 21.26 12.91 -6.27
CA GLU A 75 21.12 11.59 -6.90
C GLU A 75 19.76 10.96 -6.56
N LEU A 76 19.30 11.06 -5.32
CA LEU A 76 17.96 10.58 -4.94
C LEU A 76 16.86 11.36 -5.67
N GLN A 77 16.97 12.69 -5.78
CA GLN A 77 16.02 13.50 -6.53
C GLN A 77 15.99 13.10 -8.00
N ARG A 78 17.16 12.83 -8.60
CA ARG A 78 17.27 12.33 -9.98
C ARG A 78 16.62 10.95 -10.13
N GLN A 79 16.84 10.04 -9.18
CA GLN A 79 16.23 8.71 -9.19
C GLN A 79 14.71 8.78 -9.03
N VAL A 80 14.21 9.69 -8.21
CA VAL A 80 12.76 9.93 -8.07
C VAL A 80 12.19 10.47 -9.38
N ALA A 81 12.83 11.47 -10.00
CA ALA A 81 12.38 12.01 -11.27
C ALA A 81 12.35 10.95 -12.40
N ASP A 82 13.37 10.09 -12.48
CA ASP A 82 13.41 8.98 -13.44
C ASP A 82 12.33 7.93 -13.15
N LEU A 83 12.09 7.61 -11.87
CA LEU A 83 11.01 6.71 -11.46
C LEU A 83 9.64 7.29 -11.81
N GLU A 84 9.42 8.57 -11.55
CA GLU A 84 8.19 9.28 -11.90
C GLU A 84 7.98 9.26 -13.40
N GLU A 85 8.98 9.61 -14.21
CA GLU A 85 8.87 9.58 -15.68
C GLU A 85 8.54 8.18 -16.20
N ARG A 86 9.26 7.15 -15.74
CA ARG A 86 8.99 5.75 -16.14
C ARG A 86 7.61 5.30 -15.67
N PHE A 87 7.18 5.71 -14.49
CA PHE A 87 5.86 5.40 -13.96
C PHE A 87 4.77 6.07 -14.78
N PHE A 88 4.89 7.37 -15.06
CA PHE A 88 3.92 8.11 -15.87
C PHE A 88 3.85 7.57 -17.29
N ALA A 89 4.97 7.30 -17.95
CA ALA A 89 4.97 6.73 -19.30
C ALA A 89 4.30 5.36 -19.34
N LYS A 90 4.61 4.49 -18.37
CA LYS A 90 4.04 3.15 -18.29
C LYS A 90 2.56 3.18 -17.93
N GLU A 91 2.18 3.99 -16.95
CA GLU A 91 0.79 4.11 -16.49
C GLU A 91 -0.07 4.76 -17.57
N SER A 92 0.43 5.81 -18.23
CA SER A 92 -0.24 6.46 -19.35
C SER A 92 -0.45 5.49 -20.51
N ASN A 93 0.56 4.71 -20.90
CA ASN A 93 0.41 3.72 -21.96
C ASN A 93 -0.62 2.64 -21.61
N ARG A 94 -0.59 2.14 -20.36
CA ARG A 94 -1.55 1.15 -19.87
C ARG A 94 -2.97 1.72 -19.85
N LEU A 95 -3.14 2.95 -19.37
CA LEU A 95 -4.43 3.64 -19.33
C LEU A 95 -4.98 3.86 -20.74
N GLU A 96 -4.14 4.33 -21.67
CA GLU A 96 -4.53 4.56 -23.06
C GLU A 96 -4.89 3.24 -23.77
N ALA A 97 -4.18 2.14 -23.49
CA ALA A 97 -4.54 0.82 -24.01
C ALA A 97 -5.91 0.36 -23.49
N MET A 98 -6.19 0.58 -22.21
CA MET A 98 -7.48 0.26 -21.60
C MET A 98 -8.60 1.13 -22.18
N GLU A 99 -8.36 2.42 -22.39
CA GLU A 99 -9.31 3.34 -23.02
C GLU A 99 -9.68 2.86 -24.44
N ARG A 100 -8.68 2.49 -25.25
CA ARG A 100 -8.93 1.92 -26.60
C ARG A 100 -9.78 0.66 -26.54
N HIS A 101 -9.52 -0.24 -25.60
CA HIS A 101 -10.32 -1.45 -25.43
C HIS A 101 -11.76 -1.15 -25.04
N ILE A 102 -11.98 -0.19 -24.14
CA ILE A 102 -13.32 0.24 -23.75
C ILE A 102 -14.07 0.79 -24.97
N VAL A 103 -13.43 1.68 -25.75
CA VAL A 103 -14.03 2.24 -26.96
C VAL A 103 -14.39 1.14 -27.97
N GLN A 104 -13.50 0.17 -28.17
CA GLN A 104 -13.75 -0.97 -29.06
C GLN A 104 -14.95 -1.82 -28.57
N LEU A 105 -15.01 -2.14 -27.29
CA LEU A 105 -16.12 -2.89 -26.70
C LEU A 105 -17.43 -2.12 -26.81
N THR A 106 -17.42 -0.80 -26.54
CA THR A 106 -18.58 0.05 -26.72
C THR A 106 -19.07 0.05 -28.17
N GLN A 107 -18.16 0.10 -29.14
CA GLN A 107 -18.51 0.00 -30.57
C GLN A 107 -19.13 -1.37 -30.91
N GLN A 108 -18.58 -2.46 -30.39
CA GLN A 108 -19.14 -3.81 -30.57
C GLN A 108 -20.53 -3.95 -29.95
N MET A 109 -20.72 -3.44 -28.74
CA MET A 109 -22.03 -3.42 -28.09
C MET A 109 -23.04 -2.56 -28.86
N ALA A 110 -22.62 -1.42 -29.43
CA ALA A 110 -23.48 -0.60 -30.27
C ALA A 110 -23.93 -1.35 -31.53
N HIS A 111 -23.03 -2.06 -32.21
CA HIS A 111 -23.41 -2.89 -33.37
C HIS A 111 -24.37 -4.02 -32.99
N LEU A 112 -24.13 -4.70 -31.86
CA LEU A 112 -25.04 -5.73 -31.35
C LEU A 112 -26.41 -5.15 -30.98
N ALA A 113 -26.44 -3.98 -30.33
CA ALA A 113 -27.68 -3.29 -30.00
C ALA A 113 -28.47 -2.96 -31.27
N ILE A 114 -27.81 -2.43 -32.31
CA ILE A 114 -28.42 -2.17 -33.61
C ILE A 114 -28.98 -3.46 -34.22
N LEU A 115 -28.23 -4.57 -34.25
CA LEU A 115 -28.70 -5.85 -34.78
C LEU A 115 -29.90 -6.44 -34.00
N VAL A 116 -29.96 -6.21 -32.69
CA VAL A 116 -31.09 -6.64 -31.86
C VAL A 116 -32.33 -5.76 -32.09
N THR A 117 -32.14 -4.45 -32.25
CA THR A 117 -33.23 -3.49 -32.50
C THR A 117 -33.78 -3.58 -33.94
N GLU A 118 -32.89 -3.78 -34.92
CA GLU A 118 -33.21 -3.93 -36.35
C GLU A 118 -33.69 -5.35 -36.72
N ARG A 119 -33.92 -6.24 -35.74
CA ARG A 119 -34.62 -7.50 -36.03
C ARG A 119 -35.98 -7.13 -36.68
N PRO A 120 -36.26 -7.59 -37.91
CA PRO A 120 -37.57 -7.39 -38.51
C PRO A 120 -38.59 -8.00 -37.55
N GLN A 121 -39.44 -7.16 -36.97
CA GLN A 121 -40.64 -7.59 -36.28
C GLN A 121 -41.44 -8.36 -37.33
N ILE A 122 -41.36 -9.69 -37.30
CA ILE A 122 -42.16 -10.54 -38.16
C ILE A 122 -43.60 -10.13 -37.90
N ILE A 123 -44.20 -9.60 -38.96
CA ILE A 123 -45.55 -9.08 -39.00
C ILE A 123 -46.47 -10.14 -38.41
N HIS A 124 -47.09 -9.73 -37.32
CA HIS A 124 -48.38 -10.15 -36.80
C HIS A 124 -49.31 -10.76 -37.87
N HIS A 125 -49.36 -12.08 -37.95
CA HIS A 125 -50.46 -12.81 -38.60
C HIS A 125 -50.88 -13.99 -37.71
N GLN A 126 -51.76 -13.70 -36.76
CA GLN A 126 -52.55 -14.69 -36.04
C GLN A 126 -53.80 -15.03 -36.86
N PRO A 127 -54.13 -16.31 -37.12
CA PRO A 127 -55.49 -16.72 -37.44
C PRO A 127 -56.24 -17.27 -36.21
N PRO A 128 -57.58 -17.20 -36.17
CA PRO A 128 -58.39 -17.37 -34.96
C PRO A 128 -58.99 -18.79 -34.82
N THR A 129 -59.57 -19.04 -33.63
CA THR A 129 -60.62 -20.05 -33.29
C THR A 129 -60.21 -21.53 -33.31
N SER A 130 -60.53 -22.44 -32.36
CA SER A 130 -61.43 -22.55 -31.19
C SER A 130 -61.14 -23.94 -30.52
N PRO A 131 -61.92 -24.48 -29.56
CA PRO A 131 -62.00 -24.21 -28.12
C PRO A 131 -61.52 -25.40 -27.24
N ALA A 132 -61.36 -25.13 -25.95
CA ALA A 132 -61.21 -26.13 -24.87
C ALA A 132 -62.44 -27.05 -24.71
N PRO A 133 -62.31 -28.17 -23.97
CA PRO A 133 -62.83 -28.14 -22.59
C PRO A 133 -61.93 -28.84 -21.55
N ALA A 134 -62.03 -28.34 -20.31
CA ALA A 134 -61.44 -28.86 -19.07
C ALA A 134 -62.27 -30.04 -18.49
N PRO A 135 -62.20 -30.39 -17.19
CA PRO A 135 -61.11 -30.81 -16.28
C PRO A 135 -61.41 -32.18 -15.62
N VAL A 136 -60.42 -32.92 -15.08
CA VAL A 136 -60.67 -33.90 -14.00
C VAL A 136 -59.56 -33.91 -12.95
N VAL A 137 -60.00 -33.84 -11.70
CA VAL A 137 -59.27 -33.75 -10.43
C VAL A 137 -59.07 -35.15 -9.83
N SER A 138 -58.14 -35.25 -8.88
CA SER A 138 -57.94 -36.34 -7.88
C SER A 138 -57.08 -37.52 -8.37
N THR A 139 -56.06 -38.01 -7.67
CA THR A 139 -55.97 -38.25 -6.21
C THR A 139 -54.50 -38.57 -5.84
N VAL A 140 -53.98 -38.03 -4.74
CA VAL A 140 -52.84 -38.61 -3.98
C VAL A 140 -53.45 -39.55 -2.91
N PRO A 141 -52.80 -40.63 -2.40
CA PRO A 141 -51.72 -40.44 -1.39
C PRO A 141 -50.64 -41.57 -1.25
N ALA A 142 -49.53 -41.18 -0.63
CA ALA A 142 -48.64 -41.92 0.30
C ALA A 142 -47.82 -43.15 -0.16
N LYS A 143 -46.48 -43.09 -0.02
CA LYS A 143 -45.74 -43.68 1.12
C LYS A 143 -44.22 -43.46 1.04
N GLU A 144 -43.61 -43.53 2.21
CA GLU A 144 -42.23 -43.22 2.59
C GLU A 144 -41.13 -44.14 1.99
N MET A 145 -39.91 -43.61 2.08
CA MET A 145 -38.66 -44.29 2.49
C MET A 145 -37.59 -44.59 1.42
N VAL A 146 -36.51 -43.80 1.53
CA VAL A 146 -35.07 -44.15 1.37
C VAL A 146 -34.64 -44.89 0.10
N ASN A 147 -33.89 -44.20 -0.76
CA ASN A 147 -32.55 -44.66 -1.16
C ASN A 147 -31.70 -43.58 -1.81
N THR A 148 -30.49 -43.42 -1.26
CA THR A 148 -29.33 -42.72 -1.82
C THR A 148 -28.99 -43.26 -3.21
N THR A 149 -29.05 -42.44 -4.26
CA THR A 149 -28.20 -42.60 -5.47
C THR A 149 -28.17 -41.27 -6.24
N TYR A 150 -26.98 -40.69 -6.29
CA TYR A 150 -26.43 -39.75 -7.28
C TYR A 150 -27.42 -39.17 -8.32
N ALA A 151 -27.80 -37.91 -8.14
CA ALA A 151 -28.33 -37.06 -9.20
C ALA A 151 -27.30 -35.96 -9.49
N ALA A 152 -26.71 -36.03 -10.68
CA ALA A 152 -25.70 -35.11 -11.18
C ALA A 152 -26.19 -33.66 -11.13
N THR A 153 -25.42 -32.80 -10.46
CA THR A 153 -25.55 -31.35 -10.50
C THR A 153 -25.19 -30.81 -11.88
N PRO A 154 -25.75 -29.66 -12.32
CA PRO A 154 -25.44 -29.05 -13.62
C PRO A 154 -23.94 -28.69 -13.67
N PRO A 155 -23.31 -28.58 -14.85
CA PRO A 155 -21.92 -28.15 -14.94
C PRO A 155 -21.82 -26.73 -14.39
N GLU A 156 -21.26 -26.58 -13.19
CA GLU A 156 -20.92 -25.26 -12.67
C GLU A 156 -19.82 -24.68 -13.57
N ASP A 157 -20.07 -23.48 -14.12
CA ASP A 157 -19.03 -22.62 -14.67
C ASP A 157 -18.10 -22.24 -13.51
N VAL A 158 -17.10 -23.09 -13.26
CA VAL A 158 -16.11 -22.83 -12.22
C VAL A 158 -15.24 -21.68 -12.71
N ASP A 159 -15.30 -20.57 -11.96
CA ASP A 159 -14.47 -19.39 -12.18
C ASP A 159 -12.99 -19.83 -12.27
N PRO A 160 -12.26 -19.45 -13.34
CA PRO A 160 -10.86 -19.85 -13.52
C PRO A 160 -9.95 -19.42 -12.36
N VAL A 161 -10.33 -18.40 -11.59
CA VAL A 161 -9.62 -17.98 -10.38
C VAL A 161 -9.83 -18.98 -9.24
N ILE A 162 -11.04 -19.54 -9.11
CA ILE A 162 -11.37 -20.55 -8.09
C ILE A 162 -10.64 -21.86 -8.39
N SER A 163 -10.55 -22.29 -9.64
CA SER A 163 -9.75 -23.48 -10.03
C SER A 163 -8.27 -23.32 -9.69
N ARG A 164 -7.73 -22.10 -9.83
CA ARG A 164 -6.33 -21.82 -9.49
C ARG A 164 -6.08 -21.80 -7.98
N LEU A 165 -7.08 -21.46 -7.17
CA LEU A 165 -6.95 -21.43 -5.71
C LEU A 165 -7.17 -22.81 -5.10
N SER A 166 -8.05 -23.64 -5.68
CA SER A 166 -8.33 -24.99 -5.16
C SER A 166 -7.09 -25.88 -5.16
N GLN A 167 -6.19 -25.75 -6.14
CA GLN A 167 -4.96 -26.53 -6.22
C GLN A 167 -4.01 -26.33 -5.03
N PHE A 168 -4.16 -25.23 -4.27
CA PHE A 168 -3.34 -24.93 -3.09
C PHE A 168 -4.02 -25.30 -1.78
N LEU A 169 -5.31 -25.68 -1.82
CA LEU A 169 -6.07 -26.09 -0.64
C LEU A 169 -5.96 -27.60 -0.35
N ASP A 170 -5.61 -28.41 -1.35
CA ASP A 170 -5.35 -29.85 -1.17
C ASP A 170 -3.98 -30.16 -0.54
N ASP A 171 -3.11 -29.16 -0.37
CA ASP A 171 -1.75 -29.28 0.19
C ASP A 171 -1.68 -28.97 1.71
N PHE A 172 -2.83 -28.85 2.40
CA PHE A 172 -2.94 -28.69 3.86
C PHE A 172 -3.66 -29.88 4.51
#